data_AF-A0AAP5JVM5-F1
#
_entry.id   AF-A0AAP5JVM5-F1
#
_cell.length_a   1.000
_cell.length_b   1.000
_cell.length_c   1.000
_cell.angle_alpha   90.00
_cell.angle_beta   90.00
_cell.angle_gamma   90.00
#
_symmetry.space_group_name_H-M   'P 1'
#
loop_
_entity.id
_entity.type
_entity.pdbx_description
1 polymer ?
#
loop_
_entity_poly.entity_id
_entity_poly.type
_entity_poly.pdbx_seq_one_letter_code
_entity_poly.pdbx_strand_id
1 'polypeptide(L)'
;MAKEQQKSTGKSTTIVWWWLKRMDFSQRLGTIISIDYKPIIHLITEISDIHGEFSNEYLKECRNRLINMKKQLVRDTFEDGLNIVKEDFYSLVQNYHEMLRAFIVETELEYDYADLHLRMRVKQMESIMHKLIFYKTGKKEEGKVPINKCLNDLLGIRILIGGFDYNCNKFNDLYQKIKSTHKIKIENRSIEGYRGTHIYFYVNNQAFPWELQIWNKAHEKENEQLHKTHKSKREYIKWPNTYKNSKEHEGGV
;
A
#
# COMPACT_ATOMS: atom_id res chain seq x y z
N MET A 1 -13.65 -93.77 6.92
CA MET A 1 -13.03 -92.55 6.36
C MET A 1 -12.56 -91.71 7.53
N ALA A 2 -11.35 -91.95 8.05
CA ALA A 2 -10.12 -91.16 7.84
C ALA A 2 -10.22 -89.75 8.50
N LYS A 3 -9.59 -89.56 9.68
CA LYS A 3 -8.30 -88.81 9.93
C LYS A 3 -8.52 -87.29 9.96
N GLU A 4 -7.86 -86.42 10.72
CA GLU A 4 -6.71 -86.42 11.64
C GLU A 4 -6.70 -85.04 12.33
N GLN A 5 -6.07 -84.92 13.50
CA GLN A 5 -5.63 -83.64 14.06
C GLN A 5 -4.58 -82.98 13.16
N GLN A 6 -4.50 -81.64 13.13
CA GLN A 6 -3.21 -80.99 12.85
C GLN A 6 -3.04 -79.63 13.54
N LYS A 7 -1.95 -79.57 14.31
CA LYS A 7 -1.24 -78.37 14.76
C LYS A 7 -0.29 -77.88 13.65
N SER A 8 0.02 -76.58 13.70
CA SER A 8 1.30 -75.93 13.32
C SER A 8 1.66 -75.84 11.83
N THR A 9 1.83 -74.62 11.30
CA THR A 9 3.15 -74.01 10.94
C THR A 9 2.99 -72.64 10.23
N GLY A 10 3.74 -71.63 10.67
CA GLY A 10 4.62 -70.79 9.82
C GLY A 10 4.07 -69.78 8.79
N LYS A 11 4.26 -68.49 9.12
CA LYS A 11 4.69 -67.33 8.28
C LYS A 11 3.84 -66.87 7.09
N SER A 12 3.30 -65.64 7.16
CA SER A 12 3.78 -64.49 6.38
C SER A 12 3.03 -63.18 6.74
N THR A 13 3.76 -62.28 7.39
CA THR A 13 3.87 -60.83 7.17
C THR A 13 2.71 -60.01 6.56
N THR A 14 2.38 -58.95 7.32
CA THR A 14 1.95 -57.58 6.91
C THR A 14 0.44 -57.29 6.89
N ILE A 15 0.09 -56.12 7.43
CA ILE A 15 -1.24 -55.45 7.44
C ILE A 15 -2.09 -55.96 8.65
N VAL A 16 -2.29 -55.27 9.78
CA VAL A 16 -2.69 -53.88 10.02
C VAL A 16 -2.27 -53.51 11.47
N TRP A 17 -1.22 -52.70 11.65
CA TRP A 17 -0.91 -52.01 12.91
C TRP A 17 -1.27 -50.51 12.78
N TRP A 18 -2.46 -50.23 12.24
CA TRP A 18 -2.92 -48.87 11.92
C TRP A 18 -3.88 -48.24 12.94
N TRP A 19 -3.91 -48.73 14.17
CA TRP A 19 -4.59 -48.06 15.27
C TRP A 19 -3.73 -48.15 16.53
N LEU A 20 -3.43 -46.99 17.14
CA LEU A 20 -2.60 -46.78 18.35
C LEU A 20 -1.11 -46.47 18.15
N LYS A 21 -0.82 -45.45 17.34
CA LYS A 21 0.20 -44.43 17.69
C LYS A 21 -0.34 -43.03 17.38
N ARG A 22 -1.18 -42.51 18.28
CA ARG A 22 -1.22 -41.05 18.53
C ARG A 22 0.12 -40.69 19.20
N MET A 23 1.18 -40.61 18.41
CA MET A 23 2.39 -39.89 18.79
C MET A 23 2.17 -38.44 18.36
N ASP A 24 2.12 -37.60 19.39
CA ASP A 24 2.25 -36.16 19.37
C ASP A 24 3.17 -35.69 18.22
N PHE A 25 2.56 -35.02 17.25
CA PHE A 25 3.24 -34.41 16.10
C PHE A 25 3.45 -32.91 16.35
N SER A 26 3.73 -32.49 17.60
CA SER A 26 4.02 -31.09 17.93
C SER A 26 5.49 -30.68 17.81
N GLN A 27 6.41 -31.58 17.41
CA GLN A 27 7.80 -31.20 17.14
C GLN A 27 8.35 -31.95 15.93
N ARG A 28 8.23 -31.36 14.73
CA ARG A 28 9.13 -31.65 13.62
C ARG A 28 9.08 -30.55 12.55
N LEU A 29 10.23 -29.88 12.44
CA LEU A 29 10.69 -29.06 11.32
C LEU A 29 9.95 -27.72 11.12
N GLY A 30 10.29 -26.76 11.98
CA GLY A 30 10.26 -25.35 11.57
C GLY A 30 11.28 -25.14 10.45
N THR A 31 10.91 -25.45 9.21
CA THR A 31 11.64 -24.95 8.05
C THR A 31 11.49 -23.44 8.10
N ILE A 32 12.56 -22.74 8.49
CA ILE A 32 12.64 -21.29 8.28
C ILE A 32 12.58 -21.12 6.77
N ILE A 33 11.40 -20.84 6.24
CA ILE A 33 11.25 -20.43 4.84
C ILE A 33 11.95 -19.07 4.78
N SER A 34 13.20 -19.07 4.34
CA SER A 34 13.92 -17.82 4.11
C SER A 34 13.24 -17.13 2.94
N ILE A 35 12.65 -15.96 3.18
CA ILE A 35 12.05 -15.15 2.12
C ILE A 35 13.14 -14.78 1.11
N ASP A 36 12.89 -15.07 -0.16
CA ASP A 36 13.68 -14.48 -1.22
C ASP A 36 13.18 -13.05 -1.46
N TYR A 37 14.05 -12.08 -1.15
CA TYR A 37 13.76 -10.68 -1.35
C TYR A 37 14.05 -10.22 -2.79
N LYS A 38 14.71 -11.03 -3.62
CA LYS A 38 15.05 -10.63 -5.00
C LYS A 38 13.82 -10.24 -5.84
N PRO A 39 12.69 -10.97 -5.84
CA PRO A 39 11.50 -10.55 -6.59
C PRO A 39 10.94 -9.21 -6.12
N ILE A 40 11.01 -8.93 -4.81
CA ILE A 40 10.55 -7.66 -4.22
C ILE A 40 11.44 -6.50 -4.69
N ILE A 41 12.76 -6.74 -4.75
CA ILE A 41 13.75 -5.75 -5.21
C ILE A 41 13.59 -5.48 -6.71
N HIS A 42 13.34 -6.53 -7.50
CA HIS A 42 13.03 -6.39 -8.93
C HIS A 42 11.77 -5.54 -9.12
N LEU A 43 10.70 -5.86 -8.40
CA LEU A 43 9.46 -5.08 -8.40
C LEU A 43 9.69 -3.61 -8.03
N ILE A 44 10.44 -3.33 -6.96
CA ILE A 44 10.73 -1.95 -6.54
C ILE A 44 11.46 -1.18 -7.65
N THR A 45 12.41 -1.83 -8.33
CA THR A 45 13.17 -1.21 -9.42
C THR A 45 12.25 -0.91 -10.60
N GLU A 46 11.46 -1.90 -11.02
CA GLU A 46 10.52 -1.78 -12.13
C GLU A 46 9.44 -0.72 -11.88
N ILE A 47 8.85 -0.66 -10.67
CA ILE A 47 7.92 0.41 -10.30
C ILE A 47 8.60 1.78 -10.42
N SER A 48 9.88 1.89 -10.02
CA SER A 48 10.60 3.16 -10.08
C SER A 48 10.86 3.60 -11.52
N ASP A 49 11.15 2.67 -12.42
CA ASP A 49 11.39 2.95 -13.84
C ASP A 49 10.09 3.35 -14.54
N ILE A 50 9.02 2.57 -14.33
CA ILE A 50 7.68 2.88 -14.85
C ILE A 50 7.18 4.23 -14.31
N HIS A 51 7.40 4.53 -13.03
CA HIS A 51 7.06 5.84 -12.47
C HIS A 51 7.81 6.98 -13.17
N GLY A 52 9.07 6.74 -13.52
CA GLY A 52 9.89 7.66 -14.30
C GLY A 52 9.29 7.96 -15.68
N GLU A 53 8.95 6.91 -16.43
CA GLU A 53 8.35 7.00 -17.76
C GLU A 53 6.99 7.70 -17.72
N PHE A 54 6.09 7.22 -16.86
CA PHE A 54 4.77 7.81 -16.66
C PHE A 54 4.86 9.29 -16.25
N SER A 55 5.77 9.63 -15.34
CA SER A 55 5.96 11.02 -14.92
C SER A 55 6.48 11.88 -16.05
N ASN A 56 7.37 11.37 -16.90
CA ASN A 56 7.88 12.13 -18.04
C ASN A 56 6.79 12.42 -19.07
N GLU A 57 5.85 11.50 -19.29
CA GLU A 57 4.67 11.71 -20.13
C GLU A 57 3.74 12.77 -19.54
N TYR A 58 3.38 12.62 -18.26
CA TYR A 58 2.57 13.61 -17.54
C TYR A 58 3.16 15.03 -17.61
N LEU A 59 4.47 15.16 -17.40
CA LEU A 59 5.15 16.45 -17.46
C LEU A 59 5.14 17.06 -18.87
N LYS A 60 5.11 16.25 -19.93
CA LYS A 60 4.98 16.72 -21.32
C LYS A 60 3.57 17.23 -21.60
N GLU A 61 2.53 16.56 -21.09
CA GLU A 61 1.14 17.00 -21.25
C GLU A 61 0.83 18.27 -20.45
N CYS A 62 1.40 18.39 -19.24
CA CYS A 62 1.07 19.46 -18.30
C CYS A 62 2.05 20.65 -18.31
N ARG A 63 2.93 20.79 -19.32
CA ARG A 63 4.07 21.75 -19.33
C ARG A 63 3.78 23.16 -18.78
N ASN A 64 2.59 23.70 -19.04
CA ASN A 64 2.23 25.07 -18.65
C ASN A 64 1.53 25.20 -17.28
N ARG A 65 1.26 24.08 -16.59
CA ARG A 65 0.48 24.02 -15.33
C ARG A 65 1.23 23.35 -14.17
N LEU A 66 2.53 23.12 -14.33
CA LEU A 66 3.33 22.40 -13.35
C LEU A 66 3.58 23.24 -12.09
N ILE A 67 3.34 22.63 -10.93
CA ILE A 67 3.66 23.20 -9.63
C ILE A 67 4.85 22.49 -9.00
N ASN A 68 5.60 23.20 -8.15
CA ASN A 68 6.60 22.56 -7.31
C ASN A 68 5.93 22.00 -6.05
N MET A 69 5.57 20.73 -6.06
CA MET A 69 4.83 20.03 -4.99
C MET A 69 5.59 19.92 -3.66
N LYS A 70 6.91 20.16 -3.66
CA LYS A 70 7.70 20.22 -2.42
C LYS A 70 7.60 21.60 -1.73
N LYS A 71 7.40 22.66 -2.52
CA LYS A 71 7.28 24.04 -2.03
C LYS A 71 5.82 24.46 -1.81
N GLN A 72 4.92 24.04 -2.69
CA GLN A 72 3.49 24.30 -2.57
C GLN A 72 2.94 23.58 -1.33
N LEU A 73 2.20 24.30 -0.49
CA LEU A 73 1.56 23.74 0.69
C LEU A 73 0.10 23.41 0.40
N VAL A 74 -0.46 22.45 1.14
CA VAL A 74 -1.88 22.06 1.04
C VAL A 74 -2.80 23.26 1.22
N ARG A 75 -2.55 24.14 2.18
CA ARG A 75 -3.42 25.32 2.40
C ARG A 75 -3.47 26.26 1.20
N ASP A 76 -2.42 26.30 0.38
CA ASP A 76 -2.30 27.25 -0.74
C ASP A 76 -3.11 26.80 -1.97
N THR A 77 -3.62 25.55 -1.96
CA THR A 77 -4.46 24.99 -3.02
C THR A 77 -5.95 25.23 -2.81
N PHE A 78 -6.33 25.99 -1.76
CA PHE A 78 -7.71 26.33 -1.46
C PHE A 78 -7.99 27.78 -1.79
N GLU A 79 -9.25 28.07 -2.12
CA GLU A 79 -9.76 29.44 -2.19
C GLU A 79 -9.65 30.12 -0.83
N ASP A 80 -9.36 31.42 -0.84
CA ASP A 80 -9.10 32.17 0.37
C ASP A 80 -10.34 32.16 1.30
N GLY A 81 -10.13 31.78 2.56
CA GLY A 81 -11.20 31.67 3.55
C GLY A 81 -12.16 30.48 3.36
N LEU A 82 -12.05 29.70 2.28
CA LEU A 82 -13.02 28.65 1.94
C LEU A 82 -12.41 27.24 1.95
N ASN A 83 -13.23 26.22 2.19
CA ASN A 83 -12.84 24.81 2.07
C ASN A 83 -13.08 24.27 0.65
N ILE A 84 -12.86 25.13 -0.34
CA ILE A 84 -13.00 24.84 -1.77
C ILE A 84 -11.60 24.81 -2.37
N VAL A 85 -11.28 23.74 -3.10
CA VAL A 85 -9.99 23.60 -3.80
C VAL A 85 -10.02 24.47 -5.05
N LYS A 86 -8.94 25.20 -5.31
CA LYS A 86 -8.79 26.05 -6.51
C LYS A 86 -8.95 25.22 -7.78
N GLU A 87 -9.67 25.75 -8.75
CA GLU A 87 -10.00 25.03 -10.00
C GLU A 87 -8.75 24.53 -10.73
N ASP A 88 -7.72 25.37 -10.86
CA ASP A 88 -6.47 24.98 -11.54
C ASP A 88 -5.78 23.78 -10.87
N PHE A 89 -5.81 23.70 -9.54
CA PHE A 89 -5.24 22.58 -8.80
C PHE A 89 -6.14 21.35 -8.87
N TYR A 90 -7.46 21.52 -8.82
CA TYR A 90 -8.41 20.44 -8.99
C TYR A 90 -8.26 19.79 -10.37
N SER A 91 -8.25 20.59 -11.43
CA SER A 91 -7.98 20.18 -12.81
C SER A 91 -6.62 19.46 -12.95
N LEU A 92 -5.56 19.96 -12.30
CA LEU A 92 -4.25 19.28 -12.29
C LEU A 92 -4.33 17.86 -11.71
N VAL A 93 -5.06 17.69 -10.61
CA VAL A 93 -5.26 16.39 -9.95
C VAL A 93 -6.17 15.48 -10.78
N GLN A 94 -7.21 16.01 -11.39
CA GLN A 94 -8.11 15.26 -12.28
C GLN A 94 -7.37 14.69 -13.49
N ASN A 95 -6.60 15.52 -14.19
CA ASN A 95 -5.82 15.07 -15.35
C ASN A 95 -4.85 13.93 -14.96
N TYR A 96 -4.11 14.10 -13.86
CA TYR A 96 -3.22 13.05 -13.37
C TYR A 96 -3.97 11.76 -13.01
N HIS A 97 -5.15 11.88 -12.41
CA HIS A 97 -5.99 10.75 -12.04
C HIS A 97 -6.54 10.02 -13.27
N GLU A 98 -6.90 10.72 -14.34
CA GLU A 98 -7.31 10.12 -15.61
C GLU A 98 -6.18 9.34 -16.28
N MET A 99 -4.98 9.93 -16.34
CA MET A 99 -3.78 9.23 -16.82
C MET A 99 -3.49 7.96 -16.00
N LEU A 100 -3.59 8.03 -14.67
CA LEU A 100 -3.42 6.85 -13.82
C LEU A 100 -4.47 5.78 -14.10
N ARG A 101 -5.72 6.17 -14.37
CA ARG A 101 -6.79 5.21 -14.69
C ARG A 101 -6.55 4.48 -16.01
N ALA A 102 -6.05 5.19 -17.03
CA ALA A 102 -5.64 4.56 -18.28
C ALA A 102 -4.47 3.59 -18.04
N PHE A 103 -3.43 4.05 -17.34
CA PHE A 103 -2.26 3.26 -17.01
C PHE A 103 -2.59 1.95 -16.27
N ILE A 104 -3.47 1.96 -15.27
CA ILE A 104 -3.80 0.71 -14.54
C ILE A 104 -4.57 -0.31 -15.38
N VAL A 105 -5.22 0.11 -16.48
CA VAL A 105 -5.93 -0.80 -17.39
C VAL A 105 -4.94 -1.48 -18.35
N GLU A 106 -3.85 -0.79 -18.68
CA GLU A 106 -2.86 -1.23 -19.66
C GLU A 106 -1.68 -1.99 -19.05
N THR A 107 -1.37 -1.75 -17.77
CA THR A 107 -0.22 -2.36 -17.11
C THR A 107 -0.46 -3.83 -16.74
N GLU A 108 0.54 -4.68 -16.97
CA GLU A 108 0.51 -6.11 -16.61
C GLU A 108 1.14 -6.41 -15.24
N LEU A 109 1.49 -5.37 -14.45
CA LEU A 109 2.19 -5.54 -13.17
C LEU A 109 1.47 -6.47 -12.17
N GLU A 110 0.13 -6.46 -12.12
CA GLU A 110 -0.61 -7.39 -11.26
C GLU A 110 -0.48 -8.85 -11.71
N TYR A 111 -0.37 -9.08 -13.02
CA TYR A 111 -0.16 -10.40 -13.61
C TYR A 111 1.28 -10.87 -13.38
N ASP A 112 2.27 -10.04 -13.73
CA ASP A 112 3.69 -10.36 -13.65
C ASP A 112 4.16 -10.64 -12.20
N TYR A 113 3.50 -10.02 -11.23
CA TYR A 113 3.81 -10.17 -9.80
C TYR A 113 2.67 -10.82 -8.99
N ALA A 114 1.91 -11.71 -9.63
CA ALA A 114 0.82 -12.45 -8.98
C ALA A 114 1.28 -13.23 -7.73
N ASP A 115 2.51 -13.76 -7.73
CA ASP A 115 3.11 -14.48 -6.61
C ASP A 115 3.35 -13.61 -5.36
N LEU A 116 3.50 -12.29 -5.56
CA LEU A 116 3.59 -11.32 -4.47
C LEU A 116 2.20 -10.81 -4.02
N HIS A 117 1.13 -11.37 -4.60
CA HIS A 117 -0.24 -10.89 -4.42
C HIS A 117 -0.35 -9.38 -4.67
N LEU A 118 0.30 -8.91 -5.74
CA LEU A 118 0.33 -7.49 -6.09
C LEU A 118 -1.07 -6.99 -6.43
N ARG A 119 -1.43 -5.84 -5.86
CA ARG A 119 -2.65 -5.09 -6.19
C ARG A 119 -2.34 -3.62 -6.35
N MET A 120 -2.90 -3.01 -7.38
CA MET A 120 -2.79 -1.59 -7.68
C MET A 120 -4.14 -0.92 -7.43
N ARG A 121 -4.09 0.33 -6.98
CA ARG A 121 -5.29 1.13 -6.72
C ARG A 121 -5.02 2.60 -6.99
N VAL A 122 -5.82 3.18 -7.87
CA VAL A 122 -5.93 4.64 -7.98
C VAL A 122 -6.84 5.16 -6.86
N LYS A 123 -6.37 6.16 -6.13
CA LYS A 123 -7.11 6.80 -5.04
C LYS A 123 -8.31 7.55 -5.60
N GLN A 124 -9.50 7.22 -5.11
CA GLN A 124 -10.75 7.85 -5.51
C GLN A 124 -10.73 9.37 -5.27
N MET A 125 -11.32 10.13 -6.19
CA MET A 125 -11.29 11.60 -6.17
C MET A 125 -11.85 12.20 -4.87
N GLU A 126 -12.95 11.65 -4.36
CA GLU A 126 -13.56 12.07 -3.09
C GLU A 126 -12.59 11.87 -1.93
N SER A 127 -11.86 10.75 -1.94
CA SER A 127 -10.86 10.46 -0.91
C SER A 127 -9.63 11.36 -1.03
N ILE A 128 -9.29 11.85 -2.23
CA ILE A 128 -8.25 12.87 -2.42
C ILE A 128 -8.71 14.19 -1.80
N MET A 129 -9.92 14.65 -2.15
CA MET A 129 -10.48 15.90 -1.62
C MET A 129 -10.62 15.87 -0.09
N HIS A 130 -11.11 14.76 0.47
CA HIS A 130 -11.19 14.59 1.93
C HIS A 130 -9.81 14.61 2.58
N LYS A 131 -8.79 14.03 1.93
CA LYS A 131 -7.41 14.07 2.44
C LYS A 131 -6.91 15.52 2.48
N LEU A 132 -7.09 16.29 1.40
CA LEU A 132 -6.68 17.70 1.35
C LEU A 132 -7.35 18.53 2.47
N ILE A 133 -8.68 18.41 2.62
CA ILE A 133 -9.43 19.12 3.68
C ILE A 133 -8.92 18.68 5.06
N PHE A 134 -8.73 17.39 5.29
CA PHE A 134 -8.24 16.89 6.57
C PHE A 134 -6.83 17.42 6.90
N TYR A 135 -5.94 17.53 5.91
CA TYR A 135 -4.63 18.16 6.12
C TYR A 135 -4.74 19.66 6.39
N LYS A 136 -5.70 20.36 5.77
CA LYS A 136 -5.96 21.78 6.00
C LYS A 136 -6.56 22.06 7.38
N THR A 137 -7.55 21.30 7.82
CA THR A 137 -8.39 21.65 8.99
C THR A 137 -8.32 20.66 10.16
N GLY A 138 -7.91 19.41 9.90
CA GLY A 138 -7.92 18.33 10.90
C GLY A 138 -6.54 17.99 11.47
N LYS A 139 -5.49 18.65 11.00
CA LYS A 139 -4.09 18.46 11.39
C LYS A 139 -3.56 19.71 12.09
N LYS A 140 -2.63 19.53 13.03
CA LYS A 140 -2.01 20.63 13.79
C LYS A 140 -1.23 21.59 12.89
N GLU A 141 -0.77 21.09 11.75
CA GLU A 141 -0.02 21.83 10.75
C GLU A 141 -0.90 22.78 9.92
N GLU A 142 -2.24 22.66 9.99
CA GLU A 142 -3.20 23.56 9.32
C GLU A 142 -2.88 23.76 7.82
N GLY A 143 -2.61 22.67 7.13
CA GLY A 143 -2.27 22.67 5.71
C GLY A 143 -0.88 23.20 5.38
N LYS A 144 -0.02 23.53 6.36
CA LYS A 144 1.42 23.82 6.18
C LYS A 144 2.23 22.54 5.91
N VAL A 145 1.71 21.70 5.03
CA VAL A 145 2.30 20.44 4.62
C VAL A 145 2.50 20.48 3.11
N PRO A 146 3.69 20.15 2.59
CA PRO A 146 3.92 20.04 1.15
C PRO A 146 2.95 19.10 0.44
N ILE A 147 2.54 19.45 -0.78
CA ILE A 147 1.63 18.63 -1.60
C ILE A 147 2.18 17.23 -1.82
N ASN A 148 3.47 17.07 -2.09
CA ASN A 148 4.07 15.75 -2.30
C ASN A 148 4.05 14.85 -1.05
N LYS A 149 3.90 15.42 0.16
CA LYS A 149 3.68 14.64 1.38
C LYS A 149 2.21 14.32 1.59
N CYS A 150 1.33 15.25 1.23
CA CYS A 150 -0.11 15.05 1.35
C CYS A 150 -0.65 14.07 0.30
N LEU A 151 -0.24 14.17 -0.96
CA LEU A 151 -0.71 13.36 -2.09
C LEU A 151 0.39 12.40 -2.57
N ASN A 152 0.90 11.60 -1.64
CA ASN A 152 1.95 10.60 -1.86
C ASN A 152 1.44 9.21 -2.27
N ASP A 153 0.11 9.02 -2.29
CA ASP A 153 -0.57 7.74 -2.47
C ASP A 153 -1.73 7.84 -3.48
N LEU A 154 -1.55 8.66 -4.54
CA LEU A 154 -2.53 8.76 -5.63
C LEU A 154 -2.60 7.44 -6.40
N LEU A 155 -1.44 6.87 -6.75
CA LEU A 155 -1.31 5.45 -7.07
C LEU A 155 -0.75 4.72 -5.85
N GLY A 156 -1.52 3.78 -5.33
CA GLY A 156 -1.09 2.87 -4.27
C GLY A 156 -0.91 1.47 -4.82
N ILE A 157 0.24 0.87 -4.55
CA ILE A 157 0.58 -0.51 -4.88
C ILE A 157 0.71 -1.26 -3.56
N ARG A 158 0.22 -2.49 -3.48
CA ARG A 158 0.34 -3.34 -2.30
C ARG A 158 0.75 -4.74 -2.68
N ILE A 159 1.67 -5.31 -1.91
CA ILE A 159 2.02 -6.74 -1.96
C ILE A 159 1.82 -7.38 -0.59
N LEU A 160 1.47 -8.66 -0.59
CA LEU A 160 1.25 -9.46 0.62
C LEU A 160 2.22 -10.63 0.63
N ILE A 161 3.09 -10.67 1.64
CA ILE A 161 4.18 -11.65 1.70
C ILE A 161 4.07 -12.46 2.98
N GLY A 162 3.97 -13.77 2.85
CA GLY A 162 3.96 -14.67 4.00
C GLY A 162 5.28 -14.59 4.78
N GLY A 163 5.22 -14.34 6.09
CA GLY A 163 6.40 -14.33 6.95
C GLY A 163 7.29 -13.09 6.83
N PHE A 164 6.87 -12.05 6.10
CA PHE A 164 7.66 -10.83 5.93
C PHE A 164 8.04 -10.20 7.27
N ASP A 165 9.34 -10.04 7.50
CA ASP A 165 9.91 -9.35 8.65
C ASP A 165 10.20 -7.89 8.29
N TYR A 166 9.48 -6.98 8.95
CA TYR A 166 9.61 -5.53 8.76
C TYR A 166 10.96 -4.97 9.23
N ASN A 167 11.72 -5.73 10.03
CA ASN A 167 13.03 -5.35 10.55
C ASN A 167 14.17 -6.16 9.91
N CYS A 168 13.92 -6.83 8.79
CA CYS A 168 14.91 -7.69 8.15
C CYS A 168 16.13 -6.88 7.65
N ASN A 169 17.31 -7.15 8.23
CA ASN A 169 18.57 -6.51 7.83
C ASN A 169 18.92 -6.78 6.35
N LYS A 170 18.69 -8.00 5.85
CA LYS A 170 18.97 -8.35 4.45
C LYS A 170 18.13 -7.52 3.48
N PHE A 171 16.87 -7.28 3.80
CA PHE A 171 16.01 -6.41 3.00
C PHE A 171 16.50 -4.96 3.04
N ASN A 172 16.88 -4.46 4.21
CA ASN A 172 17.45 -3.12 4.37
C ASN A 172 18.74 -2.95 3.55
N ASP A 173 19.64 -3.92 3.56
CA ASP A 173 20.89 -3.88 2.78
C ASP A 173 20.63 -3.84 1.26
N LEU A 174 19.67 -4.67 0.78
CA LEU A 174 19.27 -4.65 -0.62
C LEU A 174 18.62 -3.32 -1.00
N TYR A 175 17.79 -2.76 -0.12
CA TYR A 175 17.21 -1.44 -0.30
C TYR A 175 18.28 -0.34 -0.41
N GLN A 176 19.33 -0.34 0.44
CA GLN A 176 20.39 0.67 0.36
C GLN A 176 21.09 0.66 -1.00
N LYS A 177 21.24 -0.51 -1.63
CA LYS A 177 21.81 -0.62 -2.98
C LYS A 177 20.92 0.08 -4.00
N ILE A 178 19.61 -0.19 -4.00
CA ILE A 178 18.66 0.43 -4.97
C ILE A 178 18.53 1.94 -4.73
N LYS A 179 18.54 2.38 -3.47
CA LYS A 179 18.44 3.80 -3.11
C LYS A 179 19.59 4.65 -3.68
N SER A 180 20.74 4.04 -3.99
CA SER A 180 21.86 4.75 -4.62
C SER A 180 21.60 5.12 -6.08
N THR A 181 20.71 4.39 -6.76
CA THR A 181 20.38 4.59 -8.19
C THR A 181 18.97 5.14 -8.40
N HIS A 182 18.05 4.91 -7.46
CA HIS A 182 16.65 5.33 -7.56
C HIS A 182 16.26 6.27 -6.43
N LYS A 183 15.41 7.26 -6.74
CA LYS A 183 14.89 8.23 -5.76
C LYS A 183 13.71 7.63 -4.99
N ILE A 184 14.03 6.74 -4.06
CA ILE A 184 13.06 6.03 -3.22
C ILE A 184 13.27 6.29 -1.73
N LYS A 185 12.18 6.28 -0.96
CA LYS A 185 12.22 6.39 0.51
C LYS A 185 11.44 5.26 1.15
N ILE A 186 12.11 4.48 1.99
CA ILE A 186 11.47 3.47 2.84
C ILE A 186 11.07 4.07 4.20
N GLU A 187 9.91 3.66 4.71
CA GLU A 187 9.46 3.94 6.07
C GLU A 187 8.83 2.68 6.67
N ASN A 188 9.29 2.27 7.86
CA ASN A 188 8.54 1.33 8.67
C ASN A 188 7.38 2.09 9.32
N ARG A 189 6.15 1.69 8.99
CA ARG A 189 4.92 2.35 9.45
C ARG A 189 4.22 1.57 10.54
N SER A 190 4.94 0.66 11.20
CA SER A 190 4.37 -0.16 12.28
C SER A 190 4.06 0.70 13.52
N ILE A 191 2.82 1.19 13.61
CA ILE A 191 2.36 2.16 14.62
C ILE A 191 0.93 1.79 15.03
N GLU A 192 0.66 1.76 16.34
CA GLU A 192 -0.71 1.59 16.90
C GLU A 192 -1.48 0.40 16.32
N GLY A 193 -0.83 -0.76 16.21
CA GLY A 193 -1.42 -2.00 15.68
C GLY A 193 -1.30 -2.17 14.17
N TYR A 194 -1.17 -1.08 13.40
CA TYR A 194 -0.86 -1.19 11.97
C TYR A 194 0.58 -1.67 11.80
N ARG A 195 0.84 -2.56 10.84
CA ARG A 195 2.17 -3.12 10.56
C ARG A 195 2.46 -3.18 9.06
N GLY A 196 3.39 -2.37 8.59
CA GLY A 196 3.70 -2.28 7.16
C GLY A 196 5.01 -1.57 6.88
N THR A 197 5.66 -1.94 5.78
CA THR A 197 6.75 -1.17 5.18
C THR A 197 6.19 -0.37 4.01
N HIS A 198 6.38 0.95 4.00
CA HIS A 198 5.98 1.82 2.90
C HIS A 198 7.22 2.25 2.12
N ILE A 199 7.13 2.26 0.80
CA ILE A 199 8.17 2.74 -0.10
C ILE A 199 7.56 3.82 -0.99
N TYR A 200 8.13 5.02 -0.93
CA TYR A 200 7.73 6.16 -1.72
C TYR A 200 8.67 6.35 -2.90
N PHE A 201 8.11 6.47 -4.10
CA PHE A 201 8.85 6.70 -5.35
C PHE A 201 8.75 8.17 -5.76
N TYR A 202 9.87 8.76 -6.16
CA TYR A 202 9.96 10.16 -6.57
C TYR A 202 10.72 10.29 -7.89
N VAL A 203 10.27 11.18 -8.78
CA VAL A 203 11.02 11.54 -10.00
C VAL A 203 11.67 12.90 -9.82
N ASN A 204 10.84 13.91 -9.59
CA ASN A 204 11.24 15.30 -9.32
C ASN A 204 10.20 15.97 -8.41
N ASN A 205 10.26 17.31 -8.25
CA ASN A 205 9.32 18.03 -7.41
C ASN A 205 8.02 18.44 -8.13
N GLN A 206 7.84 18.06 -9.40
CA GLN A 206 6.68 18.41 -10.24
C GLN A 206 5.80 17.20 -10.57
N ALA A 207 6.25 15.98 -10.28
CA ALA A 207 5.47 14.75 -10.40
C ALA A 207 4.94 14.29 -9.04
N PHE A 208 3.74 13.71 -9.03
CA PHE A 208 3.19 13.11 -7.81
C PHE A 208 3.96 11.82 -7.45
N PRO A 209 4.26 11.60 -6.16
CA PRO A 209 4.86 10.34 -5.72
C PRO A 209 3.91 9.16 -5.83
N TRP A 210 4.47 7.96 -6.00
CA TRP A 210 3.75 6.69 -5.84
C TRP A 210 4.12 6.03 -4.52
N GLU A 211 3.24 5.17 -4.00
CA GLU A 211 3.45 4.42 -2.75
C GLU A 211 3.31 2.92 -3.00
N LEU A 212 4.32 2.13 -2.60
CA LEU A 212 4.24 0.68 -2.43
C LEU A 212 4.13 0.33 -0.94
N GLN A 213 3.17 -0.52 -0.60
CA GLN A 213 2.99 -1.08 0.73
C GLN A 213 3.35 -2.57 0.73
N ILE A 214 4.24 -2.98 1.63
CA ILE A 214 4.59 -4.38 1.84
C ILE A 214 4.02 -4.80 3.19
N TRP A 215 3.07 -5.74 3.16
CA TRP A 215 2.47 -6.30 4.36
C TRP A 215 2.86 -7.76 4.54
N ASN A 216 3.06 -8.17 5.78
CA ASN A 216 3.01 -9.57 6.12
C ASN A 216 1.55 -10.04 6.03
N LYS A 217 1.32 -11.16 5.34
CA LYS A 217 -0.02 -11.77 5.19
C LYS A 217 -0.73 -12.00 6.53
N ALA A 218 0.03 -12.28 7.61
CA ALA A 218 -0.51 -12.44 8.95
C ALA A 218 -1.18 -11.16 9.52
N HIS A 219 -0.80 -9.98 9.04
CA HIS A 219 -1.33 -8.69 9.52
C HIS A 219 -2.34 -8.05 8.57
N GLU A 220 -2.70 -8.71 7.46
CA GLU A 220 -3.57 -8.16 6.41
C GLU A 220 -4.91 -7.68 6.97
N LYS A 221 -5.65 -8.56 7.66
CA LYS A 221 -6.99 -8.23 8.19
C LYS A 221 -6.98 -7.07 9.18
N GLU A 222 -6.00 -7.04 10.07
CA GLU A 222 -5.84 -5.95 11.04
C GLU A 222 -5.51 -4.63 10.35
N ASN A 223 -4.58 -4.66 9.39
CA ASN A 223 -4.21 -3.49 8.60
C ASN A 223 -5.39 -2.94 7.79
N GLU A 224 -6.21 -3.81 7.19
CA GLU A 224 -7.43 -3.40 6.48
C GLU A 224 -8.43 -2.72 7.40
N GLN A 225 -8.67 -3.29 8.59
CA GLN A 225 -9.60 -2.73 9.55
C GLN A 225 -9.13 -1.36 10.04
N LEU A 226 -7.85 -1.23 10.39
CA LEU A 226 -7.26 0.05 10.80
C LEU A 226 -7.29 1.08 9.67
N HIS A 227 -7.07 0.66 8.42
CA HIS A 227 -7.19 1.54 7.25
C HIS A 227 -8.62 2.06 7.07
N LYS A 228 -9.64 1.19 7.22
CA LYS A 228 -11.06 1.58 7.19
C LYS A 228 -11.37 2.57 8.30
N THR A 229 -10.98 2.29 9.55
CA THR A 229 -11.19 3.19 10.69
C THR A 229 -10.51 4.56 10.47
N HIS A 230 -9.27 4.58 9.96
CA HIS A 230 -8.60 5.84 9.64
C HIS A 230 -9.36 6.62 8.57
N LYS A 231 -9.87 5.95 7.52
CA LYS A 231 -10.65 6.61 6.46
C LYS A 231 -11.93 7.23 7.04
N SER A 232 -12.69 6.47 7.83
CA SER A 232 -13.92 6.97 8.47
C SER A 232 -13.66 8.19 9.35
N LYS A 233 -12.59 8.20 10.15
CA LYS A 233 -12.22 9.38 10.97
C LYS A 233 -12.04 10.66 10.13
N ARG A 234 -11.51 10.55 8.91
CA ARG A 234 -11.35 11.71 8.01
C ARG A 234 -12.69 12.20 7.48
N GLU A 235 -13.60 11.29 7.14
CA GLU A 235 -14.95 11.61 6.67
C GLU A 235 -15.76 12.34 7.76
N TYR A 236 -15.68 11.89 9.01
CA TYR A 236 -16.37 12.53 10.14
C TYR A 236 -15.93 13.98 10.40
N ILE A 237 -14.66 14.32 10.22
CA ILE A 237 -14.16 15.69 10.46
C ILE A 237 -14.77 16.70 9.46
N LYS A 238 -15.23 16.24 8.29
CA LYS A 238 -15.90 17.08 7.30
C LYS A 238 -17.30 17.51 7.74
N TRP A 239 -18.03 16.64 8.45
CA TRP A 239 -19.45 16.88 8.78
C TRP A 239 -19.65 18.13 9.67
N PRO A 240 -18.90 18.35 10.77
CA PRO A 240 -19.03 19.56 11.57
C PRO A 240 -18.63 20.85 10.83
N ASN A 241 -17.63 20.80 9.96
CA ASN A 241 -17.14 21.99 9.24
C ASN A 241 -18.10 22.45 8.14
N THR A 242 -18.84 21.52 7.52
CA THR A 242 -19.90 21.88 6.55
C THR A 242 -21.08 22.57 7.25
N TYR A 243 -21.45 22.10 8.46
CA TYR A 243 -22.54 22.67 9.27
C TYR A 243 -22.21 24.02 9.91
N LYS A 244 -20.96 24.27 10.31
CA LYS A 244 -20.56 25.57 10.85
C LYS A 244 -20.57 26.64 9.76
N ASN A 245 -20.03 26.33 8.58
CA ASN A 245 -19.99 27.29 7.47
C ASN A 245 -21.38 27.57 6.86
N SER A 246 -22.33 26.63 6.92
CA SER A 246 -23.70 26.88 6.44
C SER A 246 -24.48 27.83 7.37
N LYS A 247 -24.23 27.78 8.69
CA LYS A 247 -24.89 28.67 9.65
C LYS A 247 -24.36 30.10 9.64
N GLU A 248 -23.11 30.31 9.25
CA GLU A 248 -22.52 31.66 9.13
C GLU A 248 -23.02 32.42 7.88
N HIS A 249 -23.56 31.72 6.86
CA HIS A 249 -24.17 32.35 5.68
C HIS A 249 -25.68 32.59 5.81
N GLU A 250 -26.40 31.89 6.69
CA GLU A 250 -27.84 32.12 6.92
C GLU A 250 -28.14 33.15 8.02
N GLY A 251 -27.12 33.64 8.74
CA GLY A 251 -27.26 34.62 9.83
C GLY A 251 -26.96 36.08 9.47
N GLY A 252 -26.71 36.39 8.20
CA GLY A 252 -26.40 37.72 7.71
C GLY A 252 -27.48 38.28 6.79
N VAL A 253 -28.65 38.60 7.34
CA VAL A 253 -29.64 39.51 6.75
C VAL A 253 -30.03 40.53 7.81
#